data_AF-A0A836GLT7-F1
#
_entry.id   AF-A0A836GLT7-F1
#
_cell.length_a   1.000
_cell.length_b   1.000
_cell.length_c   1.000
_cell.angle_alpha   90.00
_cell.angle_beta   90.00
_cell.angle_gamma   90.00
#
_symmetry.space_group_name_H-M   'P 1'
#
loop_
_entity.id
_entity.type
_entity.pdbx_description
1 polymer ?
#
loop_
_entity_poly.entity_id
_entity_poly.type
_entity_poly.pdbx_seq_one_letter_code
_entity_poly.pdbx_strand_id
1 'polypeptide(L)'
;MPNFLGMLALEAISGLVPILANGLLSVERPPRVDINAGRRLIHTVRPIVPYRAPVPYTGGRVRALFIGINYTGTSHELRGCVNDIRLMLGTLQQITFPISECCILVDDPSFPGFTGMPTRENIIKHMLWLTGDVRPGDVLFFHFAGHGGQTVAARDSEEEYDQCLIPLDHKKYGSILDDDLFLMLVAPLPAGVRMTCVFDCCHSASMLDLPFSYVAPRMGAGGRREYMQQVRRGNFSNGDVVMFSGCTDSGTSADVQNGGHANGAATLAFTWSLLNTRGFSYLSILLKTREELLRSGRLQVPQLTSSKPIDLYKPFSLFGMVTVNENMMQYVPQQYRRPPQYLPPQAMPPPAGYPAYAPPPPQGYYPQPRQVWGPGVAVQGIPLQQGDPVAPHGPPPPQYASAPPPPQYSFSTVLPC
;
A
#
# COMPACT_ATOMS: atom_id res chain seq x y z
N MET A 1 5.80 -34.33 51.67
CA MET A 1 5.54 -32.96 51.20
C MET A 1 6.28 -32.75 49.88
N PRO A 2 5.70 -33.07 48.72
CA PRO A 2 6.30 -32.69 47.44
C PRO A 2 6.02 -31.21 47.18
N ASN A 3 7.08 -30.41 47.03
CA ASN A 3 7.00 -28.98 46.78
C ASN A 3 6.34 -28.69 45.43
N PHE A 4 5.10 -28.19 45.48
CA PHE A 4 4.28 -27.70 44.37
C PHE A 4 4.76 -26.36 43.75
N LEU A 5 6.04 -26.00 43.92
CA LEU A 5 6.56 -24.66 43.60
C LEU A 5 7.57 -24.65 42.42
N GLY A 6 7.64 -25.72 41.63
CA GLY A 6 8.55 -25.83 40.48
C GLY A 6 7.89 -25.80 39.11
N MET A 7 6.56 -25.69 39.03
CA MET A 7 5.80 -25.93 37.78
C MET A 7 4.85 -24.78 37.38
N LEU A 8 5.06 -23.56 37.90
CA LEU A 8 4.25 -22.38 37.58
C LEU A 8 5.08 -21.14 37.20
N ALA A 9 6.39 -21.27 37.00
CA ALA A 9 7.28 -20.15 36.69
C ALA A 9 8.02 -20.29 35.35
N LEU A 10 7.49 -21.11 34.42
CA LEU A 10 8.04 -21.25 33.06
C LEU A 10 7.03 -20.99 31.93
N GLU A 11 5.86 -20.42 32.22
CA GLU A 11 4.81 -20.12 31.23
C GLU A 11 4.53 -18.62 31.02
N ALA A 12 5.43 -17.71 31.43
CA ALA A 12 5.18 -16.26 31.33
C ALA A 12 6.29 -15.43 30.65
N ILE A 13 7.24 -16.04 29.92
CA ILE A 13 8.31 -15.31 29.20
C ILE A 13 8.24 -15.52 27.66
N SER A 14 7.32 -16.34 27.17
CA SER A 14 7.11 -16.55 25.73
C SER A 14 6.08 -15.56 25.18
N GLY A 15 6.48 -14.59 24.34
CA GLY A 15 5.52 -13.98 23.41
C GLY A 15 5.72 -12.53 22.94
N LEU A 16 6.73 -11.81 23.45
CA LEU A 16 7.02 -10.45 23.00
C LEU A 16 8.08 -10.47 21.88
N VAL A 17 7.64 -10.18 20.65
CA VAL A 17 8.53 -9.89 19.52
C VAL A 17 9.26 -8.57 19.81
N PRO A 18 10.60 -8.54 19.91
CA PRO A 18 11.32 -7.33 20.26
C PRO A 18 11.19 -6.25 19.17
N ILE A 19 10.93 -5.01 19.57
CA ILE A 19 11.09 -3.83 18.71
C ILE A 19 12.54 -3.37 18.85
N LEU A 20 13.25 -3.30 17.74
CA LEU A 20 14.62 -2.83 17.68
C LEU A 20 14.67 -1.30 17.82
N ALA A 21 15.85 -0.77 18.13
CA ALA A 21 16.06 0.69 18.21
C ALA A 21 15.69 1.42 16.91
N ASN A 22 15.66 0.69 15.80
CA ASN A 22 15.32 1.16 14.47
C ASN A 22 13.81 1.07 14.13
N GLY A 23 12.98 0.70 15.12
CA GLY A 23 11.53 0.59 14.98
C GLY A 23 11.04 -0.66 14.25
N LEU A 24 11.94 -1.55 13.80
CA LEU A 24 11.59 -2.83 13.20
C LEU A 24 11.31 -3.88 14.26
N LEU A 25 10.43 -4.82 13.92
CA LEU A 25 10.29 -6.06 14.67
C LEU A 25 11.43 -7.02 14.32
N SER A 26 12.15 -7.49 15.33
CA SER A 26 13.08 -8.61 15.17
C SER A 26 12.28 -9.91 15.17
N VAL A 27 12.17 -10.56 14.01
CA VAL A 27 11.34 -11.75 13.82
C VAL A 27 12.16 -12.97 13.42
N GLU A 28 11.65 -14.15 13.75
CA GLU A 28 12.20 -15.39 13.23
C GLU A 28 12.06 -15.44 11.70
N ARG A 29 13.04 -16.07 11.03
CA ARG A 29 13.02 -16.19 9.58
C ARG A 29 11.82 -17.03 9.15
N PRO A 30 10.88 -16.48 8.36
CA PRO A 30 9.68 -17.21 7.98
C PRO A 30 9.97 -18.27 6.91
N PRO A 31 9.09 -19.26 6.73
CA PRO A 31 9.12 -20.11 5.55
C PRO A 31 8.90 -19.26 4.28
N ARG A 32 9.62 -19.58 3.21
CA ARG A 32 9.45 -18.93 1.90
C ARG A 32 8.03 -19.07 1.37
N VAL A 33 7.58 -18.10 0.60
CA VAL A 33 6.25 -18.12 -0.03
C VAL A 33 6.18 -19.17 -1.15
N ASP A 34 5.21 -20.08 -1.09
CA ASP A 34 4.85 -20.93 -2.23
C ASP A 34 3.97 -20.13 -3.21
N ILE A 35 4.64 -19.50 -4.19
CA ILE A 35 4.01 -18.69 -5.23
C ILE A 35 3.01 -19.51 -6.06
N ASN A 36 3.29 -20.79 -6.31
CA ASN A 36 2.41 -21.63 -7.12
C ASN A 36 1.13 -21.97 -6.37
N ALA A 37 1.22 -22.24 -5.06
CA ALA A 37 0.06 -22.38 -4.20
C ALA A 37 -0.77 -21.09 -4.14
N GLY A 38 -0.13 -19.95 -3.92
CA GLY A 38 -0.81 -18.65 -3.92
C GLY A 38 -1.52 -18.35 -5.24
N ARG A 39 -0.90 -18.66 -6.38
CA ARG A 39 -1.49 -18.47 -7.71
C ARG A 39 -2.76 -19.29 -7.92
N ARG A 40 -2.83 -20.51 -7.38
CA ARG A 40 -4.05 -21.32 -7.43
C ARG A 40 -5.22 -20.66 -6.70
N LEU A 41 -4.98 -19.75 -5.76
CA LEU A 41 -6.02 -19.09 -4.99
C LEU A 41 -6.49 -17.74 -5.59
N ILE A 42 -5.82 -17.21 -6.62
CA ILE A 42 -6.16 -15.89 -7.20
C ILE A 42 -7.62 -15.81 -7.65
N HIS A 43 -8.18 -16.90 -8.20
CA HIS A 43 -9.57 -16.96 -8.67
C HIS A 43 -10.61 -16.77 -7.56
N THR A 44 -10.20 -16.85 -6.29
CA THR A 44 -11.08 -16.62 -5.13
C THR A 44 -11.14 -15.14 -4.72
N VAL A 45 -10.24 -14.30 -5.24
CA VAL A 45 -10.24 -12.86 -4.95
C VAL A 45 -11.49 -12.22 -5.56
N ARG A 46 -12.08 -11.29 -4.80
CA ARG A 46 -13.31 -10.57 -5.18
C ARG A 46 -13.03 -9.07 -5.11
N PRO A 47 -12.48 -8.47 -6.19
CA PRO A 47 -12.19 -7.05 -6.20
C PRO A 47 -13.48 -6.24 -6.29
N ILE A 48 -13.39 -4.99 -5.83
CA ILE A 48 -14.46 -4.00 -5.88
C ILE A 48 -14.05 -2.81 -6.76
N VAL A 49 -15.02 -1.95 -7.10
CA VAL A 49 -14.75 -0.60 -7.60
C VAL A 49 -14.91 0.36 -6.42
N PRO A 50 -13.83 1.01 -5.93
CA PRO A 50 -13.89 1.76 -4.68
C PRO A 50 -14.68 3.08 -4.82
N TYR A 51 -14.67 3.67 -6.02
CA TYR A 51 -15.43 4.86 -6.39
C TYR A 51 -15.50 4.96 -7.92
N ARG A 52 -16.42 5.76 -8.46
CA ARG A 52 -16.55 5.97 -9.91
C ARG A 52 -15.72 7.17 -10.35
N ALA A 53 -14.72 6.96 -11.21
CA ALA A 53 -14.03 8.05 -11.89
C ALA A 53 -14.87 8.59 -13.05
N PRO A 54 -14.86 9.91 -13.33
CA PRO A 54 -15.67 10.50 -14.40
C PRO A 54 -15.30 10.01 -15.81
N VAL A 55 -14.01 9.72 -16.04
CA VAL A 55 -13.49 9.26 -17.33
C VAL A 55 -12.80 7.91 -17.14
N PRO A 56 -13.21 6.86 -17.87
CA PRO A 56 -12.55 5.56 -17.78
C PRO A 56 -11.16 5.61 -18.44
N TYR A 57 -10.20 4.86 -17.88
CA TYR A 57 -8.91 4.64 -18.53
C TYR A 57 -9.06 3.59 -19.64
N THR A 58 -8.57 3.89 -20.85
CA THR A 58 -8.70 3.00 -22.01
C THR A 58 -7.42 2.25 -22.37
N GLY A 59 -6.31 2.53 -21.68
CA GLY A 59 -5.02 1.89 -21.95
C GLY A 59 -4.88 0.50 -21.33
N GLY A 60 -5.82 0.05 -20.50
CA GLY A 60 -5.74 -1.22 -19.80
C GLY A 60 -6.59 -1.22 -18.54
N ARG A 61 -6.37 -2.20 -17.66
CA ARG A 61 -6.96 -2.24 -16.32
C ARG A 61 -6.17 -1.33 -15.38
N VAL A 62 -6.88 -0.76 -14.41
CA VAL A 62 -6.26 -0.06 -13.27
C VAL A 62 -6.58 -0.85 -12.01
N ARG A 63 -5.61 -1.64 -11.54
CA ARG A 63 -5.76 -2.45 -10.32
C ARG A 63 -5.10 -1.79 -9.13
N ALA A 64 -5.73 -1.89 -7.98
CA ALA A 64 -5.16 -1.40 -6.73
C ALA A 64 -5.27 -2.42 -5.59
N LEU A 65 -4.25 -2.48 -4.74
CA LEU A 65 -4.24 -3.23 -3.49
C LEU A 65 -3.81 -2.32 -2.35
N PHE A 66 -4.67 -2.23 -1.33
CA PHE A 66 -4.43 -1.47 -0.11
C PHE A 66 -4.35 -2.42 1.07
N ILE A 67 -3.32 -2.29 1.91
CA ILE A 67 -3.11 -3.11 3.09
C ILE A 67 -2.78 -2.19 4.26
N GLY A 68 -3.67 -2.10 5.24
CA GLY A 68 -3.48 -1.29 6.45
C GLY A 68 -3.67 -2.13 7.70
N ILE A 69 -2.64 -2.23 8.54
CA ILE A 69 -2.68 -3.11 9.73
C ILE A 69 -2.39 -2.31 10.99
N ASN A 70 -3.39 -2.20 11.86
CA ASN A 70 -3.25 -1.60 13.18
C ASN A 70 -2.78 -2.60 14.24
N TYR A 71 -2.87 -3.91 14.01
CA TYR A 71 -2.57 -4.96 15.00
C TYR A 71 -3.38 -4.76 16.30
N THR A 72 -4.65 -4.35 16.16
CA THR A 72 -5.52 -3.98 17.29
C THR A 72 -5.65 -5.10 18.31
N GLY A 73 -5.50 -4.75 19.60
CA GLY A 73 -5.57 -5.70 20.72
C GLY A 73 -4.28 -6.52 20.92
N THR A 74 -3.18 -6.18 20.25
CA THR A 74 -1.88 -6.83 20.45
C THR A 74 -0.88 -5.93 21.16
N SER A 75 0.25 -6.50 21.60
CA SER A 75 1.38 -5.76 22.19
C SER A 75 2.07 -4.80 21.22
N HIS A 76 1.76 -4.89 19.92
CA HIS A 76 2.40 -4.13 18.83
C HIS A 76 1.39 -3.23 18.12
N GLU A 77 0.31 -2.85 18.80
CA GLU A 77 -0.76 -2.03 18.23
C GLU A 77 -0.26 -0.67 17.69
N LEU A 78 -0.72 -0.35 16.49
CA LEU A 78 -0.60 0.92 15.79
C LEU A 78 -2.00 1.54 15.65
N ARG A 79 -2.06 2.86 15.49
CA ARG A 79 -3.34 3.60 15.41
C ARG A 79 -3.57 4.31 14.07
N GLY A 80 -2.56 4.32 13.20
CA GLY A 80 -2.53 5.15 11.99
C GLY A 80 -2.81 4.39 10.70
N CYS A 81 -2.48 3.11 10.62
CA CYS A 81 -2.32 2.41 9.35
C CYS A 81 -3.64 2.24 8.58
N VAL A 82 -4.75 1.95 9.28
CA VAL A 82 -6.08 1.91 8.63
C VAL A 82 -6.52 3.32 8.19
N ASN A 83 -6.15 4.37 8.93
CA ASN A 83 -6.42 5.75 8.54
C ASN A 83 -5.59 6.19 7.35
N ASP A 84 -4.37 5.69 7.20
CA ASP A 84 -3.52 5.93 6.04
C ASP A 84 -4.15 5.39 4.75
N ILE A 85 -4.76 4.18 4.81
CA ILE A 85 -5.52 3.62 3.70
C ILE A 85 -6.73 4.50 3.34
N ARG A 86 -7.46 4.98 4.34
CA ARG A 86 -8.59 5.91 4.14
C ARG A 86 -8.14 7.20 3.47
N LEU A 87 -7.03 7.79 3.92
CA LEU A 87 -6.46 9.01 3.34
C LEU A 87 -6.02 8.81 1.89
N MET A 88 -5.34 7.70 1.58
CA MET A 88 -4.90 7.39 0.23
C MET A 88 -6.07 7.20 -0.73
N LEU A 89 -7.08 6.41 -0.35
CA LEU A 89 -8.28 6.19 -1.16
C LEU A 89 -9.02 7.51 -1.43
N GLY A 90 -9.21 8.35 -0.41
CA GLY A 90 -9.84 9.66 -0.58
C GLY A 90 -9.03 10.58 -1.51
N THR A 91 -7.70 10.56 -1.41
CA THR A 91 -6.81 11.34 -2.28
C THR A 91 -6.89 10.85 -3.73
N LEU A 92 -6.84 9.54 -3.97
CA LEU A 92 -6.96 8.95 -5.30
C LEU A 92 -8.33 9.24 -5.93
N GLN A 93 -9.41 9.22 -5.13
CA GLN A 93 -10.74 9.65 -5.55
C GLN A 93 -10.76 11.12 -5.95
N GLN A 94 -10.17 12.00 -5.12
CA GLN A 94 -10.14 13.45 -5.35
C GLN A 94 -9.37 13.82 -6.63
N ILE A 95 -8.29 13.10 -6.95
CA ILE A 95 -7.54 13.29 -8.21
C ILE A 95 -8.15 12.50 -9.38
N THR A 96 -9.32 11.88 -9.20
CA THR A 96 -10.05 11.12 -10.21
C THR A 96 -9.28 9.91 -10.78
N PHE A 97 -8.42 9.29 -9.97
CA PHE A 97 -7.64 8.12 -10.39
C PHE A 97 -8.58 6.92 -10.67
N PRO A 98 -8.66 6.40 -11.90
CA PRO A 98 -9.76 5.54 -12.38
C PRO A 98 -9.53 4.07 -12.06
N ILE A 99 -9.52 3.72 -10.78
CA ILE A 99 -9.38 2.33 -10.32
C ILE A 99 -10.56 1.49 -10.82
N SER A 100 -10.28 0.48 -11.64
CA SER A 100 -11.28 -0.45 -12.17
C SER A 100 -11.47 -1.69 -11.30
N GLU A 101 -10.44 -2.11 -10.57
CA GLU A 101 -10.49 -3.25 -9.66
C GLU A 101 -9.63 -2.97 -8.42
N CYS A 102 -10.18 -3.14 -7.23
CA CYS A 102 -9.53 -2.81 -5.97
C CYS A 102 -9.73 -3.91 -4.93
N CYS A 103 -8.68 -4.23 -4.17
CA CYS A 103 -8.80 -4.99 -2.93
C CYS A 103 -8.26 -4.17 -1.75
N ILE A 104 -8.95 -4.25 -0.62
CA ILE A 104 -8.65 -3.54 0.62
C ILE A 104 -8.56 -4.56 1.75
N LEU A 105 -7.36 -4.77 2.29
CA LEU A 105 -7.09 -5.64 3.41
C LEU A 105 -6.77 -4.80 4.64
N VAL A 106 -7.69 -4.77 5.61
CA VAL A 106 -7.51 -4.01 6.86
C VAL A 106 -7.99 -4.81 8.05
N ASP A 107 -7.44 -4.59 9.23
CA ASP A 107 -7.88 -5.25 10.47
C ASP A 107 -9.07 -4.52 11.15
N ASP A 108 -9.84 -3.78 10.35
CA ASP A 108 -11.13 -3.17 10.71
C ASP A 108 -12.21 -3.61 9.69
N PRO A 109 -13.00 -4.65 10.00
CA PRO A 109 -14.05 -5.14 9.11
C PRO A 109 -15.18 -4.14 8.82
N SER A 110 -15.29 -3.05 9.60
CA SER A 110 -16.27 -1.99 9.34
C SER A 110 -15.84 -1.02 8.22
N PHE A 111 -14.61 -1.15 7.74
CA PHE A 111 -14.06 -0.28 6.70
C PHE A 111 -14.87 -0.40 5.39
N PRO A 112 -15.32 0.72 4.79
CA PRO A 112 -16.06 0.70 3.53
C PRO A 112 -15.27 0.04 2.39
N GLY A 113 -15.84 -1.00 1.77
CA GLY A 113 -15.17 -1.75 0.72
C GLY A 113 -14.14 -2.77 1.20
N PHE A 114 -14.18 -3.13 2.49
CA PHE A 114 -13.40 -4.24 3.06
C PHE A 114 -13.49 -5.50 2.19
N THR A 115 -12.34 -6.06 1.81
CA THR A 115 -12.26 -7.31 1.03
C THR A 115 -11.71 -8.49 1.80
N GLY A 116 -11.04 -8.25 2.94
CA GLY A 116 -10.56 -9.33 3.79
C GLY A 116 -9.61 -8.87 4.90
N MET A 117 -9.36 -9.75 5.86
CA MET A 117 -8.36 -9.51 6.91
C MET A 117 -6.94 -9.60 6.34
N PRO A 118 -5.98 -8.79 6.81
CA PRO A 118 -4.59 -8.77 6.33
C PRO A 118 -3.76 -9.91 6.98
N THR A 119 -4.25 -11.14 6.83
CA THR A 119 -3.51 -12.36 7.18
C THR A 119 -2.42 -12.64 6.15
N ARG A 120 -1.42 -13.44 6.53
CA ARG A 120 -0.31 -13.81 5.63
C ARG A 120 -0.81 -14.42 4.32
N GLU A 121 -1.74 -15.36 4.40
CA GLU A 121 -2.34 -16.00 3.22
C GLU A 121 -3.07 -14.99 2.35
N ASN A 122 -3.88 -14.11 2.94
CA ASN A 122 -4.61 -13.11 2.18
C ASN A 122 -3.67 -12.12 1.52
N ILE A 123 -2.63 -11.63 2.22
CA ILE A 123 -1.65 -10.71 1.63
C ILE A 123 -0.98 -11.35 0.41
N ILE A 124 -0.45 -12.58 0.54
CA ILE A 124 0.19 -13.32 -0.56
C ILE A 124 -0.77 -13.47 -1.75
N LYS A 125 -1.98 -13.98 -1.49
CA LYS A 125 -2.99 -14.21 -2.54
C LYS A 125 -3.36 -12.92 -3.28
N HIS A 126 -3.54 -11.82 -2.56
CA HIS A 126 -3.95 -10.55 -3.18
C HIS A 126 -2.79 -9.85 -3.90
N MET A 127 -1.55 -9.98 -3.44
CA MET A 127 -0.36 -9.52 -4.18
C MET A 127 -0.21 -10.29 -5.50
N LEU A 128 -0.42 -11.61 -5.47
CA LEU A 128 -0.40 -12.44 -6.68
C LEU A 128 -1.57 -12.16 -7.62
N TRP A 129 -2.74 -11.78 -7.08
CA TRP A 129 -3.86 -11.29 -7.89
C TRP A 129 -3.53 -9.95 -8.56
N LEU A 130 -2.90 -9.02 -7.84
CA LEU A 130 -2.53 -7.70 -8.36
C LEU A 130 -1.65 -7.82 -9.61
N THR A 131 -0.70 -8.76 -9.60
CA THR A 131 0.23 -9.01 -10.72
C THR A 131 -0.21 -10.13 -11.66
N GLY A 132 -1.38 -10.73 -11.43
CA GLY A 132 -1.90 -11.85 -12.24
C GLY A 132 -2.51 -11.41 -13.57
N ASP A 133 -2.13 -12.08 -14.66
CA ASP A 133 -2.62 -11.83 -16.03
C ASP A 133 -2.43 -10.37 -16.53
N VAL A 134 -1.49 -9.61 -15.96
CA VAL A 134 -1.24 -8.22 -16.36
C VAL A 134 -0.69 -8.11 -17.78
N ARG A 135 -1.10 -7.07 -18.51
CA ARG A 135 -0.77 -6.84 -19.92
C ARG A 135 -0.17 -5.45 -20.13
N PRO A 136 0.61 -5.23 -21.20
CA PRO A 136 1.09 -3.90 -21.55
C PRO A 136 -0.07 -2.88 -21.58
N GLY A 137 0.11 -1.76 -20.88
CA GLY A 137 -0.92 -0.74 -20.68
C GLY A 137 -1.66 -0.83 -19.35
N ASP A 138 -1.62 -1.97 -18.64
CA ASP A 138 -2.19 -2.06 -17.29
C ASP A 138 -1.42 -1.16 -16.29
N VAL A 139 -2.16 -0.55 -15.37
CA VAL A 139 -1.65 0.30 -14.30
C VAL A 139 -1.98 -0.33 -12.95
N LEU A 140 -0.98 -0.46 -12.09
CA LEU A 140 -1.08 -1.08 -10.78
C LEU A 140 -0.75 -0.05 -9.68
N PHE A 141 -1.50 -0.09 -8.60
CA PHE A 141 -1.24 0.70 -7.40
C PHE A 141 -1.17 -0.21 -6.17
N PHE A 142 -0.12 -0.08 -5.38
CA PHE A 142 0.06 -0.86 -4.16
C PHE A 142 0.34 0.09 -2.98
N HIS A 143 -0.39 -0.04 -1.88
CA HIS A 143 -0.14 0.73 -0.67
C HIS A 143 -0.16 -0.18 0.55
N PHE A 144 0.95 -0.19 1.27
CA PHE A 144 1.07 -0.88 2.55
C PHE A 144 1.34 0.14 3.67
N ALA A 145 0.59 0.04 4.77
CA ALA A 145 0.85 0.73 6.02
C ALA A 145 0.77 -0.28 7.18
N GLY A 146 1.83 -0.38 7.97
CA GLY A 146 1.94 -1.38 9.03
C GLY A 146 3.36 -1.51 9.56
N HIS A 147 3.63 -2.59 10.29
CA HIS A 147 4.98 -2.87 10.77
C HIS A 147 5.87 -3.41 9.66
N GLY A 148 7.11 -2.92 9.65
CA GLY A 148 8.25 -3.61 9.05
C GLY A 148 8.95 -4.45 10.12
N GLY A 149 9.59 -5.53 9.71
CA GLY A 149 10.50 -6.29 10.55
C GLY A 149 11.80 -6.61 9.83
N GLN A 150 12.72 -7.21 10.56
CA GLN A 150 13.95 -7.78 10.02
C GLN A 150 14.18 -9.16 10.62
N THR A 151 14.90 -9.98 9.87
CA THR A 151 15.40 -11.27 10.32
C THR A 151 16.83 -11.46 9.86
N VAL A 152 17.59 -12.35 10.51
CA VAL A 152 18.95 -12.67 10.08
C VAL A 152 18.90 -13.22 8.65
N ALA A 153 19.75 -12.68 7.78
CA ALA A 153 19.80 -13.09 6.40
C ALA A 153 20.27 -14.55 6.26
N ALA A 154 19.99 -15.15 5.12
CA ALA A 154 20.56 -16.46 4.80
C ALA A 154 22.09 -16.37 4.70
N ARG A 155 22.81 -17.46 4.99
CA ARG A 155 24.28 -17.47 5.07
C ARG A 155 24.99 -17.10 3.76
N ASP A 156 24.27 -17.14 2.65
CA ASP A 156 24.71 -16.82 1.29
C ASP A 156 24.28 -15.42 0.83
N SER A 157 23.63 -14.63 1.68
CA SER A 157 23.25 -13.25 1.38
C SER A 157 24.44 -12.30 1.44
N GLU A 158 24.45 -11.30 0.55
CA GLU A 158 25.37 -10.16 0.64
C GLU A 158 24.99 -9.19 1.78
N GLU A 159 23.80 -9.37 2.37
CA GLU A 159 23.25 -8.56 3.46
C GLU A 159 23.29 -9.31 4.80
N GLU A 160 23.40 -8.58 5.91
CA GLU A 160 23.38 -9.17 7.26
C GLU A 160 21.94 -9.51 7.72
N TYR A 161 20.96 -8.73 7.27
CA TYR A 161 19.54 -8.88 7.63
C TYR A 161 18.64 -8.71 6.41
N ASP A 162 17.63 -9.56 6.31
CA ASP A 162 16.55 -9.41 5.32
C ASP A 162 15.38 -8.64 5.96
N GLN A 163 14.75 -7.76 5.18
CA GLN A 163 13.58 -7.03 5.64
C GLN A 163 12.30 -7.87 5.45
N CYS A 164 11.29 -7.55 6.24
CA CYS A 164 10.05 -8.29 6.26
C CYS A 164 8.84 -7.36 6.35
N LEU A 165 7.78 -7.69 5.61
CA LEU A 165 6.43 -7.24 5.89
C LEU A 165 5.82 -8.12 6.99
N ILE A 166 5.08 -7.50 7.92
CA ILE A 166 4.49 -8.17 9.09
C ILE A 166 2.97 -8.33 8.93
N PRO A 167 2.45 -9.51 8.59
CA PRO A 167 1.01 -9.79 8.60
C PRO A 167 0.39 -9.72 9.99
N LEU A 168 -0.94 -9.60 10.04
CA LEU A 168 -1.69 -9.58 11.30
C LEU A 168 -1.44 -10.84 12.15
N ASP A 169 -1.32 -12.00 11.49
CA ASP A 169 -1.15 -13.33 12.08
C ASP A 169 0.30 -13.85 12.01
N HIS A 170 1.28 -12.94 11.89
CA HIS A 170 2.70 -13.27 11.77
C HIS A 170 3.23 -14.15 12.91
N LYS A 171 2.71 -14.01 14.13
CA LYS A 171 3.12 -14.84 15.27
C LYS A 171 2.89 -16.34 15.03
N LYS A 172 1.91 -16.69 14.20
CA LYS A 172 1.55 -18.08 13.89
C LYS A 172 2.07 -18.52 12.53
N TYR A 173 2.01 -17.65 11.53
CA TYR A 173 2.30 -18.03 10.13
C TYR A 173 3.59 -17.40 9.57
N GLY A 174 4.30 -16.61 10.37
CA GLY A 174 5.52 -15.92 9.98
C GLY A 174 5.29 -14.60 9.25
N SER A 175 6.37 -13.85 9.07
CA SER A 175 6.41 -12.66 8.22
C SER A 175 6.51 -13.00 6.72
N ILE A 176 6.65 -11.99 5.87
CA ILE A 176 6.90 -12.14 4.43
C ILE A 176 8.18 -11.38 4.09
N LEU A 177 9.19 -12.08 3.54
CA LEU A 177 10.49 -11.51 3.18
C LEU A 177 10.36 -10.56 1.97
N ASP A 178 11.18 -9.52 1.94
CA ASP A 178 11.41 -8.62 0.78
C ASP A 178 11.73 -9.39 -0.52
N ASP A 179 12.56 -10.42 -0.45
CA ASP A 179 12.81 -11.37 -1.54
C ASP A 179 11.50 -11.91 -2.16
N ASP A 180 10.57 -12.37 -1.31
CA ASP A 180 9.30 -12.94 -1.75
C ASP A 180 8.36 -11.84 -2.25
N LEU A 181 8.42 -10.63 -1.66
CA LEU A 181 7.70 -9.46 -2.17
C LEU A 181 8.18 -9.11 -3.58
N PHE A 182 9.48 -9.10 -3.84
CA PHE A 182 10.05 -8.87 -5.17
C PHE A 182 9.55 -9.92 -6.18
N LEU A 183 9.58 -11.21 -5.82
CA LEU A 183 9.12 -12.29 -6.68
C LEU A 183 7.61 -12.26 -6.97
N MET A 184 6.79 -11.73 -6.06
CA MET A 184 5.34 -11.61 -6.25
C MET A 184 4.93 -10.32 -6.96
N LEU A 185 5.57 -9.19 -6.66
CA LEU A 185 5.13 -7.86 -7.08
C LEU A 185 5.92 -7.28 -8.24
N VAL A 186 7.22 -7.57 -8.36
CA VAL A 186 8.14 -6.84 -9.26
C VAL A 186 8.62 -7.72 -10.40
N ALA A 187 9.19 -8.89 -10.09
CA ALA A 187 9.73 -9.83 -11.07
C ALA A 187 8.74 -10.26 -12.18
N PRO A 188 7.43 -10.52 -11.91
CA PRO A 188 6.53 -11.04 -12.93
C PRO A 188 6.00 -9.98 -13.90
N LEU A 189 6.27 -8.69 -13.67
CA LEU A 189 5.68 -7.62 -14.48
C LEU A 189 6.33 -7.57 -15.88
N PRO A 190 5.53 -7.65 -16.97
CA PRO A 190 6.01 -7.52 -18.33
C PRO A 190 6.26 -6.04 -18.69
N ALA A 191 6.97 -5.82 -19.80
CA ALA A 191 7.20 -4.47 -20.31
C ALA A 191 5.87 -3.78 -20.66
N GLY A 192 5.79 -2.47 -20.39
CA GLY A 192 4.58 -1.69 -20.62
C GLY A 192 3.55 -1.74 -19.47
N VAL A 193 3.78 -2.51 -18.40
CA VAL A 193 3.01 -2.41 -17.16
C VAL A 193 3.64 -1.38 -16.24
N ARG A 194 2.81 -0.52 -15.65
CA ARG A 194 3.23 0.53 -14.71
C ARG A 194 2.73 0.19 -13.31
N MET A 195 3.63 0.12 -12.32
CA MET A 195 3.23 -0.03 -10.90
C MET A 195 3.77 1.11 -10.05
N THR A 196 2.89 1.71 -9.24
CA THR A 196 3.28 2.66 -8.18
C THR A 196 3.02 2.03 -6.82
N CYS A 197 4.06 1.98 -5.99
CA CYS A 197 4.02 1.44 -4.64
C CYS A 197 4.21 2.55 -3.60
N VAL A 198 3.50 2.48 -2.49
CA VAL A 198 3.72 3.30 -1.31
C VAL A 198 3.88 2.36 -0.12
N PHE A 199 5.02 2.41 0.56
CA PHE A 199 5.21 1.68 1.81
C PHE A 199 5.38 2.68 2.95
N ASP A 200 4.49 2.57 3.93
CA ASP A 200 4.49 3.34 5.16
C ASP A 200 4.82 2.42 6.33
N CYS A 201 6.10 2.10 6.42
CA CYS A 201 6.70 1.31 7.50
C CYS A 201 8.17 1.69 7.71
N CYS A 202 8.71 1.38 8.89
CA CYS A 202 10.13 1.54 9.20
C CYS A 202 10.97 0.71 8.19
N HIS A 203 12.07 1.28 7.68
CA HIS A 203 12.98 0.67 6.69
C HIS A 203 12.34 0.20 5.37
N SER A 204 11.24 0.85 4.96
CA SER A 204 10.53 0.54 3.71
C SER A 204 11.38 0.64 2.44
N ALA A 205 12.46 1.42 2.40
CA ALA A 205 13.22 1.70 1.18
C ALA A 205 13.75 0.45 0.43
N SER A 206 14.08 -0.62 1.15
CA SER A 206 14.55 -1.89 0.58
C SER A 206 13.45 -2.95 0.45
N MET A 207 12.21 -2.68 0.86
CA MET A 207 11.14 -3.70 0.97
C MET A 207 10.75 -4.40 -0.34
N LEU A 208 11.16 -3.86 -1.49
CA LEU A 208 10.96 -4.45 -2.82
C LEU A 208 12.29 -4.74 -3.56
N ASP A 209 13.43 -4.57 -2.91
CA ASP A 209 14.78 -4.76 -3.47
C ASP A 209 15.02 -4.11 -4.84
N LEU A 210 14.49 -2.91 -5.04
CA LEU A 210 14.62 -2.21 -6.31
C LEU A 210 16.06 -1.69 -6.53
N PRO A 211 16.58 -1.76 -7.77
CA PRO A 211 17.98 -1.52 -8.06
C PRO A 211 18.38 -0.06 -8.08
N PHE A 212 17.44 0.87 -8.25
CA PHE A 212 17.72 2.30 -8.29
C PHE A 212 17.03 3.02 -7.15
N SER A 213 17.75 3.93 -6.50
CA SER A 213 17.25 4.74 -5.39
C SER A 213 17.60 6.20 -5.57
N TYR A 214 16.72 7.09 -5.13
CA TYR A 214 17.00 8.49 -4.90
C TYR A 214 16.45 8.92 -3.55
N VAL A 215 17.29 9.56 -2.76
CA VAL A 215 16.96 10.09 -1.44
C VAL A 215 17.04 11.61 -1.52
N ALA A 216 15.96 12.30 -1.19
CA ALA A 216 15.95 13.75 -1.24
C ALA A 216 16.99 14.33 -0.27
N PRO A 217 17.83 15.30 -0.69
CA PRO A 217 18.83 15.90 0.17
C PRO A 217 18.19 16.68 1.33
N ARG A 218 18.86 16.66 2.49
CA ARG A 218 18.37 17.30 3.72
C ARG A 218 18.18 18.83 3.60
N MET A 219 19.03 19.50 2.81
CA MET A 219 19.11 20.97 2.68
C MET A 219 18.71 21.50 1.28
N GLY A 220 17.88 20.75 0.53
CA GLY A 220 17.56 21.10 -0.86
C GLY A 220 18.69 20.77 -1.84
N ALA A 221 18.41 20.80 -3.15
CA ALA A 221 19.40 20.46 -4.18
C ALA A 221 20.51 21.52 -4.23
N GLY A 222 21.76 21.12 -3.96
CA GLY A 222 22.93 22.00 -3.82
C GLY A 222 23.49 22.57 -5.13
N GLY A 223 22.62 22.94 -6.08
CA GLY A 223 23.01 23.49 -7.38
C GLY A 223 23.61 22.48 -8.39
N ARG A 224 23.77 21.21 -7.99
CA ARG A 224 24.16 20.10 -8.88
C ARG A 224 22.94 19.38 -9.43
N ARG A 225 23.06 18.79 -10.62
CA ARG A 225 22.02 17.94 -11.20
C ARG A 225 21.92 16.64 -10.39
N GLU A 226 20.75 16.41 -9.81
CA GLU A 226 20.40 15.19 -9.07
C GLU A 226 20.13 14.00 -10.00
N TYR A 227 20.54 12.81 -9.59
CA TYR A 227 20.30 11.56 -10.30
C TYR A 227 19.97 10.44 -9.32
N MET A 228 19.23 9.42 -9.77
CA MET A 228 19.15 8.16 -9.03
C MET A 228 20.54 7.52 -8.93
N GLN A 229 20.74 6.66 -7.94
CA GLN A 229 21.93 5.83 -7.76
C GLN A 229 21.54 4.37 -7.92
N GLN A 230 22.41 3.57 -8.55
CA GLN A 230 22.25 2.12 -8.52
C GLN A 230 22.69 1.62 -7.15
N VAL A 231 21.74 1.06 -6.39
CA VAL A 231 21.96 0.52 -5.04
C VAL A 231 22.04 -1.01 -5.03
N ARG A 232 21.58 -1.68 -6.10
CA ARG A 232 21.70 -3.14 -6.26
C ARG A 232 22.13 -3.52 -7.67
N ARG A 233 22.89 -4.61 -7.79
CA ARG A 233 23.35 -5.18 -9.06
C ARG A 233 22.37 -6.19 -9.68
N GLY A 234 21.39 -6.64 -8.91
CA GLY A 234 20.35 -7.59 -9.31
C GLY A 234 18.94 -6.99 -9.27
N ASN A 235 17.92 -7.85 -9.27
CA ASN A 235 16.52 -7.49 -9.06
C ASN A 235 15.92 -6.46 -10.03
N PHE A 236 16.06 -6.73 -11.33
CA PHE A 236 15.43 -5.94 -12.39
C PHE A 236 14.04 -6.46 -12.76
N SER A 237 13.23 -5.62 -13.41
CA SER A 237 11.92 -5.97 -13.94
C SER A 237 11.73 -5.43 -15.36
N ASN A 238 10.98 -6.16 -16.18
CA ASN A 238 10.54 -5.65 -17.48
C ASN A 238 9.52 -4.52 -17.30
N GLY A 239 8.67 -4.61 -16.28
CA GLY A 239 7.73 -3.56 -15.89
C GLY A 239 8.38 -2.33 -15.24
N ASP A 240 7.61 -1.26 -15.17
CA ASP A 240 8.02 0.03 -14.60
C ASP A 240 7.47 0.18 -13.18
N VAL A 241 8.27 -0.21 -12.20
CA VAL A 241 7.93 -0.12 -10.77
C VAL A 241 8.56 1.12 -10.19
N VAL A 242 7.76 1.96 -9.54
CA VAL A 242 8.24 3.09 -8.75
C VAL A 242 7.64 2.99 -7.37
N MET A 243 8.48 3.15 -6.36
CA MET A 243 8.11 3.02 -4.98
C MET A 243 8.47 4.30 -4.22
N PHE A 244 7.50 4.78 -3.45
CA PHE A 244 7.66 5.86 -2.49
C PHE A 244 7.73 5.30 -1.08
N SER A 245 8.69 5.80 -0.31
CA SER A 245 8.89 5.47 1.10
C SER A 245 9.34 6.70 1.89
N GLY A 246 9.31 6.60 3.21
CA GLY A 246 9.82 7.61 4.13
C GLY A 246 10.81 7.00 5.10
N CYS A 247 11.99 7.61 5.25
CA CYS A 247 12.97 7.24 6.27
C CYS A 247 13.18 8.41 7.24
N THR A 248 13.54 8.16 8.51
CA THR A 248 13.90 9.22 9.45
C THR A 248 15.33 9.72 9.24
N ASP A 249 15.62 10.94 9.68
CA ASP A 249 16.87 11.66 9.43
C ASP A 249 18.10 11.19 10.23
N SER A 250 18.13 9.95 10.71
CA SER A 250 19.04 9.48 11.76
C SER A 250 20.46 9.10 11.31
N GLY A 251 20.87 9.39 10.08
CA GLY A 251 22.29 9.31 9.69
C GLY A 251 22.51 9.28 8.19
N THR A 252 23.77 9.23 7.78
CA THR A 252 24.25 9.25 6.40
C THR A 252 24.41 7.84 5.85
N SER A 253 24.15 7.68 4.54
CA SER A 253 23.93 6.46 3.73
C SER A 253 24.98 5.33 3.73
N ALA A 254 25.85 5.23 4.74
CA ALA A 254 26.68 4.06 5.00
C ALA A 254 26.38 3.40 6.35
N ASP A 255 25.86 4.15 7.34
CA ASP A 255 25.68 3.69 8.73
C ASP A 255 24.22 3.81 9.23
N VAL A 256 23.24 4.05 8.34
CA VAL A 256 21.84 4.30 8.75
C VAL A 256 21.05 3.01 8.98
N GLN A 257 21.52 2.19 9.90
CA GLN A 257 20.72 1.14 10.52
C GLN A 257 19.80 1.68 11.65
N ASN A 258 19.83 2.97 11.95
CA ASN A 258 19.00 3.60 12.98
C ASN A 258 17.80 4.32 12.34
N GLY A 259 16.58 3.78 12.47
CA GLY A 259 15.32 4.37 12.03
C GLY A 259 14.38 4.70 13.20
N GLY A 260 13.78 5.89 13.23
CA GLY A 260 12.72 6.24 14.18
C GLY A 260 11.33 5.92 13.63
N HIS A 261 10.31 5.98 14.49
CA HIS A 261 8.90 5.69 14.18
C HIS A 261 8.37 6.58 13.03
N ALA A 262 8.22 5.99 11.83
CA ALA A 262 7.84 6.70 10.61
C ALA A 262 6.35 6.54 10.21
N ASN A 263 5.53 5.94 11.07
CA ASN A 263 4.15 5.53 10.74
C ASN A 263 3.28 6.72 10.27
N GLY A 264 2.84 6.68 9.01
CA GLY A 264 1.96 7.66 8.36
C GLY A 264 2.70 8.78 7.61
N ALA A 265 4.03 8.77 7.59
CA ALA A 265 4.81 9.83 6.97
C ALA A 265 4.87 9.69 5.45
N ALA A 266 5.09 8.47 4.95
CA ALA A 266 5.15 8.22 3.51
C ALA A 266 3.78 8.47 2.85
N THR A 267 2.70 8.05 3.53
CA THR A 267 1.32 8.27 3.09
C THR A 267 1.01 9.76 3.05
N LEU A 268 1.30 10.51 4.13
CA LEU A 268 1.04 11.96 4.13
C LEU A 268 1.85 12.67 3.03
N ALA A 269 3.13 12.34 2.93
CA ALA A 269 4.05 12.90 1.95
C ALA A 269 3.52 12.71 0.52
N PHE A 270 3.14 11.47 0.19
CA PHE A 270 2.67 11.13 -1.14
C PHE A 270 1.29 11.72 -1.46
N THR A 271 0.34 11.64 -0.52
CA THR A 271 -1.01 12.22 -0.71
C THR A 271 -0.96 13.74 -0.86
N TRP A 272 -0.13 14.42 -0.05
CA TRP A 272 0.13 15.85 -0.22
C TRP A 272 0.71 16.14 -1.60
N SER A 273 1.67 15.34 -2.06
CA SER A 273 2.27 15.49 -3.41
C SER A 273 1.18 15.43 -4.48
N LEU A 274 0.36 14.38 -4.47
CA LEU A 274 -0.68 14.18 -5.48
C LEU A 274 -1.66 15.35 -5.56
N LEU A 275 -1.98 15.97 -4.42
CA LEU A 275 -2.94 17.06 -4.35
C LEU A 275 -2.33 18.42 -4.78
N ASN A 276 -1.04 18.63 -4.51
CA ASN A 276 -0.44 19.98 -4.55
C ASN A 276 0.62 20.20 -5.65
N THR A 277 1.08 19.14 -6.32
CA THR A 277 2.28 19.21 -7.19
C THR A 277 1.97 18.89 -8.67
N ARG A 278 0.81 19.32 -9.17
CA ARG A 278 0.40 19.06 -10.56
C ARG A 278 1.46 19.57 -11.55
N GLY A 279 1.87 18.69 -12.47
CA GLY A 279 2.88 19.00 -13.49
C GLY A 279 4.32 19.05 -12.98
N PHE A 280 4.56 18.76 -11.70
CA PHE A 280 5.91 18.77 -11.15
C PHE A 280 6.71 17.56 -11.62
N SER A 281 8.02 17.74 -11.68
CA SER A 281 8.95 16.64 -11.90
C SER A 281 9.03 15.72 -10.68
N TYR A 282 9.50 14.48 -10.86
CA TYR A 282 9.80 13.57 -9.74
C TYR A 282 10.67 14.26 -8.66
N LEU A 283 11.71 14.98 -9.07
CA LEU A 283 12.58 15.73 -8.17
C LEU A 283 11.80 16.80 -7.40
N SER A 284 11.04 17.63 -8.12
CA SER A 284 10.26 18.71 -7.54
C SER A 284 9.25 18.20 -6.51
N ILE A 285 8.61 17.06 -6.78
CA ILE A 285 7.71 16.40 -5.84
C ILE A 285 8.45 16.04 -4.55
N LEU A 286 9.57 15.32 -4.64
CA LEU A 286 10.29 14.86 -3.46
C LEU A 286 10.84 16.03 -2.61
N LEU A 287 11.36 17.07 -3.27
CA LEU A 287 11.88 18.26 -2.57
C LEU A 287 10.77 19.06 -1.88
N LYS A 288 9.64 19.29 -2.56
CA LYS A 288 8.51 20.04 -1.99
C LYS A 288 7.85 19.28 -0.85
N THR A 289 7.73 17.97 -1.00
CA THR A 289 7.21 17.11 0.05
C THR A 289 8.12 17.10 1.28
N ARG A 290 9.45 17.11 1.10
CA ARG A 290 10.39 17.28 2.21
C ARG A 290 10.21 18.63 2.90
N GLU A 291 10.06 19.72 2.14
CA GLU A 291 9.81 21.06 2.68
C GLU A 291 8.57 21.08 3.59
N GLU A 292 7.47 20.45 3.15
CA GLU A 292 6.23 20.39 3.94
C GLU A 292 6.31 19.47 5.16
N LEU A 293 7.04 18.35 5.07
CA LEU A 293 7.31 17.52 6.23
C LEU A 293 8.06 18.34 7.28
N LEU A 294 9.11 19.07 6.89
CA LEU A 294 9.85 19.94 7.81
C LEU A 294 8.96 21.03 8.43
N ARG A 295 8.10 21.68 7.63
CA ARG A 295 7.11 22.66 8.14
C ARG A 295 6.16 22.07 9.17
N SER A 296 5.83 20.79 9.02
CA SER A 296 4.95 20.04 9.92
C SER A 296 5.68 19.44 11.12
N GLY A 297 6.95 19.79 11.36
CA GLY A 297 7.78 19.26 12.44
C GLY A 297 8.20 17.80 12.24
N ARG A 298 8.13 17.29 11.01
CA ARG A 298 8.41 15.91 10.64
C ARG A 298 9.83 15.80 10.07
N LEU A 299 10.60 14.85 10.61
CA LEU A 299 11.99 14.61 10.22
C LEU A 299 12.14 13.61 9.07
N GLN A 300 11.04 13.07 8.55
CA GLN A 300 11.11 12.06 7.50
C GLN A 300 11.60 12.62 6.16
N VAL A 301 12.46 11.88 5.50
CA VAL A 301 13.02 12.17 4.19
C VAL A 301 12.30 11.28 3.16
N PRO A 302 11.59 11.87 2.18
CA PRO A 302 11.02 11.11 1.08
C PRO A 302 12.10 10.40 0.27
N GLN A 303 11.84 9.14 -0.05
CA GLN A 303 12.71 8.34 -0.90
C GLN A 303 11.91 7.78 -2.07
N LEU A 304 12.62 7.60 -3.18
CA LEU A 304 12.08 7.07 -4.42
C LEU A 304 12.97 5.91 -4.88
N THR A 305 12.43 4.71 -4.93
CA THR A 305 13.11 3.55 -5.51
C THR A 305 12.40 3.09 -6.78
N SER A 306 13.13 2.46 -7.70
CA SER A 306 12.61 2.14 -9.04
C SER A 306 13.28 0.94 -9.69
N SER A 307 12.53 0.22 -10.53
CA SER A 307 13.07 -0.87 -11.37
C SER A 307 14.00 -0.38 -12.48
N LYS A 308 13.89 0.89 -12.86
CA LYS A 308 14.69 1.56 -13.91
C LYS A 308 15.18 2.93 -13.42
N PRO A 309 16.31 3.46 -13.93
CA PRO A 309 16.82 4.75 -13.52
C PRO A 309 15.94 5.85 -14.11
N ILE A 310 15.09 6.49 -13.31
CA ILE A 310 14.17 7.54 -13.76
C ILE A 310 14.94 8.83 -14.03
N ASP A 311 14.59 9.56 -15.09
CA ASP A 311 14.98 10.95 -15.22
C ASP A 311 14.15 11.82 -14.27
N LEU A 312 14.76 12.21 -13.15
CA LEU A 312 14.09 12.92 -12.07
C LEU A 312 13.50 14.29 -12.49
N TYR A 313 13.91 14.83 -13.64
CA TYR A 313 13.42 16.12 -14.16
C TYR A 313 12.18 15.99 -15.04
N LYS A 314 11.72 14.76 -15.29
CA LYS A 314 10.51 14.51 -16.07
C LYS A 314 9.26 14.60 -15.19
N PRO A 315 8.11 15.01 -15.75
CA PRO A 315 6.86 15.09 -15.00
C PRO A 315 6.52 13.75 -14.34
N PHE A 316 6.11 13.81 -13.08
CA PHE A 316 5.57 12.65 -12.39
C PHE A 316 4.22 12.25 -12.97
N SER A 317 4.00 10.94 -13.12
CA SER A 317 2.72 10.37 -13.51
C SER A 317 2.49 9.02 -12.85
N LEU A 318 1.22 8.76 -12.50
CA LEU A 318 0.73 7.43 -12.10
C LEU A 318 0.48 6.52 -13.32
N PHE A 319 0.45 7.08 -14.52
CA PHE A 319 0.20 6.37 -15.79
C PHE A 319 1.38 6.48 -16.73
N GLY A 320 1.40 5.59 -17.71
CA GLY A 320 2.43 5.57 -18.74
C GLY A 320 3.74 5.02 -18.21
N MET A 321 4.66 4.77 -19.13
CA MET A 321 5.99 4.29 -18.80
C MET A 321 6.80 5.39 -18.11
N VAL A 322 7.75 4.99 -17.26
CA VAL A 322 8.69 5.95 -16.69
C VAL A 322 9.61 6.46 -17.79
N THR A 323 9.92 7.75 -17.76
CA THR A 323 11.00 8.26 -18.60
C THR A 323 12.33 7.96 -17.92
N VAL A 324 13.19 7.22 -18.59
CA VAL A 324 14.48 6.80 -18.04
C VAL A 324 15.57 7.84 -18.28
N ASN A 325 16.58 7.84 -17.41
CA ASN A 325 17.84 8.51 -17.63
C ASN A 325 18.74 7.63 -18.51
N GLU A 326 18.84 7.96 -19.79
CA GLU A 326 19.59 7.18 -20.78
C GLU A 326 21.06 6.95 -20.41
N ASN A 327 21.70 7.92 -19.72
CA ASN A 327 23.10 7.79 -19.29
C ASN A 327 23.31 6.67 -18.26
N MET A 328 22.25 6.27 -17.57
CA MET A 328 22.27 5.21 -16.57
C MET A 328 21.77 3.86 -17.11
N MET A 329 21.24 3.82 -18.33
CA MET A 329 20.71 2.57 -18.89
C MET A 329 21.78 1.50 -19.11
N GLN A 330 23.06 1.88 -19.14
CA GLN A 330 24.18 0.94 -19.14
C GLN A 330 24.17 -0.04 -17.94
N TYR A 331 23.59 0.37 -16.80
CA TYR A 331 23.49 -0.44 -15.58
C TYR A 331 22.33 -1.44 -15.59
N VAL A 332 21.39 -1.33 -16.52
CA VAL A 332 20.24 -2.24 -16.67
C VAL A 332 20.62 -3.37 -17.63
N PRO A 333 20.43 -4.66 -17.35
CA PRO A 333 20.73 -5.72 -18.32
C PRO A 333 19.88 -5.62 -19.60
N GLN A 334 20.45 -5.98 -20.76
CA GLN A 334 19.80 -5.80 -22.07
C GLN A 334 18.39 -6.39 -22.16
N GLN A 335 18.14 -7.53 -21.50
CA GLN A 335 16.82 -8.17 -21.51
C GLN A 335 15.71 -7.29 -20.92
N TYR A 336 16.02 -6.40 -19.97
CA TYR A 336 15.08 -5.51 -19.30
C TYR A 336 14.99 -4.11 -19.93
N ARG A 337 15.78 -3.85 -20.98
CA ARG A 337 15.73 -2.59 -21.75
C ARG A 337 14.70 -2.63 -22.88
N ARG A 338 14.08 -3.78 -23.12
CA ARG A 338 13.21 -3.99 -24.29
C ARG A 338 11.90 -3.21 -24.11
N PRO A 339 11.52 -2.33 -25.04
CA PRO A 339 10.22 -1.71 -25.01
C PRO A 339 9.11 -2.76 -25.19
N PRO A 340 7.88 -2.48 -24.75
CA PRO A 340 6.74 -3.36 -25.04
C PRO A 340 6.55 -3.50 -26.56
N GLN A 341 6.22 -4.72 -27.02
CA GLN A 341 5.98 -4.99 -28.44
C GLN A 341 4.74 -4.25 -28.98
N TYR A 342 3.73 -4.06 -28.12
CA TYR A 342 2.50 -3.34 -28.42
C TYR A 342 2.03 -2.61 -27.17
N LEU A 343 1.61 -1.36 -27.32
CA LEU A 343 0.86 -0.62 -26.32
C LEU A 343 -0.51 -0.28 -26.92
N PRO A 344 -1.61 -0.57 -26.21
CA PRO A 344 -2.93 -0.18 -26.69
C PRO A 344 -3.02 1.36 -26.79
N PRO A 345 -3.81 1.91 -27.73
CA PRO A 345 -4.05 3.33 -27.83
C PRO A 345 -4.57 3.90 -26.50
N GLN A 346 -3.78 4.78 -25.91
CA GLN A 346 -4.14 5.44 -24.66
C GLN A 346 -4.96 6.69 -25.00
N ALA A 347 -6.27 6.69 -24.73
CA ALA A 347 -7.09 7.90 -24.83
C ALA A 347 -6.90 8.83 -23.61
N MET A 348 -6.18 8.34 -22.59
CA MET A 348 -5.74 9.06 -21.40
C MET A 348 -4.26 8.71 -21.19
N PRO A 349 -3.33 9.68 -21.12
CA PRO A 349 -3.19 10.61 -19.99
C PRO A 349 -4.15 11.76 -20.20
N PRO A 350 -4.59 12.48 -19.15
CA PRO A 350 -5.35 13.70 -19.43
C PRO A 350 -4.53 14.58 -20.38
N PRO A 351 -5.19 15.22 -21.36
CA PRO A 351 -4.56 16.18 -22.26
C PRO A 351 -3.90 17.23 -21.37
N ALA A 352 -2.58 17.45 -21.50
CA ALA A 352 -1.81 18.48 -20.80
C ALA A 352 -2.50 19.07 -19.54
N GLY A 353 -2.48 18.33 -18.43
CA GLY A 353 -3.13 18.74 -17.19
C GLY A 353 -4.38 17.92 -16.85
N TYR A 354 -4.26 17.11 -15.80
CA TYR A 354 -5.39 16.54 -15.06
C TYR A 354 -6.44 17.63 -14.80
N PRO A 355 -7.75 17.32 -14.97
CA PRO A 355 -8.79 18.34 -15.05
C PRO A 355 -8.72 19.36 -13.90
N ALA A 356 -8.81 20.63 -14.29
CA ALA A 356 -8.94 21.76 -13.38
C ALA A 356 -10.29 21.69 -12.67
N TYR A 357 -10.32 21.10 -11.49
CA TYR A 357 -11.29 21.49 -10.47
C TYR A 357 -10.55 22.32 -9.44
N ALA A 358 -11.06 23.53 -9.21
CA ALA A 358 -10.65 24.35 -8.09
C ALA A 358 -10.77 23.49 -6.81
N PRO A 359 -9.78 23.55 -5.89
CA PRO A 359 -9.94 22.89 -4.61
C PRO A 359 -11.24 23.37 -3.96
N PRO A 360 -12.04 22.49 -3.32
CA PRO A 360 -13.10 22.96 -2.45
C PRO A 360 -12.50 23.95 -1.43
N PRO A 361 -13.25 25.00 -1.03
CA PRO A 361 -12.74 25.96 -0.05
C PRO A 361 -12.22 25.22 1.18
N PRO A 362 -11.14 25.70 1.81
CA PRO A 362 -10.46 24.99 2.88
C PRO A 362 -11.46 24.62 3.98
N GLN A 363 -11.84 23.33 4.03
CA GLN A 363 -12.51 22.79 5.19
C GLN A 363 -11.46 22.74 6.29
N GLY A 364 -11.76 23.44 7.38
CA GLY A 364 -10.86 23.70 8.47
C GLY A 364 -10.10 22.45 8.91
N TYR A 365 -8.82 22.68 9.19
CA TYR A 365 -7.92 21.87 9.99
C TYR A 365 -8.71 21.03 11.03
N TYR A 366 -8.79 19.71 10.85
CA TYR A 366 -9.23 18.82 11.93
C TYR A 366 -8.11 18.77 12.97
N PRO A 367 -8.27 19.34 14.18
CA PRO A 367 -7.30 19.14 15.23
C PRO A 367 -7.43 17.72 15.78
N GLN A 368 -6.30 17.08 16.01
CA GLN A 368 -6.21 15.85 16.81
C GLN A 368 -6.89 16.07 18.18
N PRO A 369 -7.68 15.12 18.70
CA PRO A 369 -8.23 15.25 20.04
C PRO A 369 -7.09 15.24 21.06
N ARG A 370 -6.88 16.38 21.73
CA ARG A 370 -6.03 16.46 22.93
C ARG A 370 -6.69 15.63 24.04
N GLN A 371 -6.00 14.59 24.50
CA GLN A 371 -6.33 13.94 25.77
C GLN A 371 -6.12 14.93 26.91
N VAL A 372 -7.23 15.34 27.56
CA VAL A 372 -7.20 16.08 28.82
C VAL A 372 -7.94 15.22 29.85
N TRP A 373 -7.22 14.76 30.87
CA TRP A 373 -7.79 14.12 32.05
C TRP A 373 -8.21 15.21 33.05
N GLY A 374 -9.48 15.24 33.46
CA GLY A 374 -9.99 16.08 34.56
C GLY A 374 -11.51 16.32 34.50
N PRO A 375 -12.24 16.34 35.63
CA PRO A 375 -13.61 15.83 35.69
C PRO A 375 -14.70 16.88 35.42
N GLY A 376 -15.77 16.42 34.76
CA GLY A 376 -17.12 16.93 34.94
C GLY A 376 -17.52 18.19 34.17
N VAL A 377 -17.93 18.03 32.90
CA VAL A 377 -18.98 18.86 32.29
C VAL A 377 -19.73 17.99 31.27
N ALA A 378 -21.06 17.94 31.37
CA ALA A 378 -21.93 17.20 30.45
C ALA A 378 -21.88 17.80 29.04
N VAL A 379 -21.66 16.94 28.03
CA VAL A 379 -21.70 17.33 26.62
C VAL A 379 -23.16 17.32 26.16
N GLN A 380 -23.70 18.50 25.87
CA GLN A 380 -24.94 18.66 25.11
C GLN A 380 -24.72 18.18 23.66
N GLY A 381 -25.59 17.27 23.20
CA GLY A 381 -25.54 16.70 21.86
C GLY A 381 -25.77 17.75 20.77
N ILE A 382 -25.07 17.58 19.64
CA ILE A 382 -25.31 18.33 18.41
C ILE A 382 -26.67 17.89 17.82
N PRO A 383 -27.54 18.81 17.38
CA PRO A 383 -28.86 18.46 16.86
C PRO A 383 -28.77 17.69 15.54
N LEU A 384 -29.57 16.62 15.42
CA LEU A 384 -29.89 16.01 14.14
C LEU A 384 -30.56 17.05 13.24
N GLN A 385 -29.99 17.28 12.05
CA GLN A 385 -30.66 18.05 10.99
C GLN A 385 -32.01 17.41 10.68
N GLN A 386 -33.06 18.18 10.97
CA GLN A 386 -34.45 17.87 10.67
C GLN A 386 -34.62 17.75 9.15
N GLY A 387 -35.16 16.61 8.71
CA GLY A 387 -35.76 16.49 7.39
C GLY A 387 -37.08 17.28 7.35
N ASP A 388 -37.36 17.86 6.19
CA ASP A 388 -38.58 18.62 5.92
C ASP A 388 -39.88 17.79 6.17
N PRO A 389 -40.99 18.45 6.53
CA PRO A 389 -42.14 17.83 7.18
C PRO A 389 -43.00 16.94 6.27
N VAL A 390 -43.39 15.78 6.81
CA VAL A 390 -44.37 14.84 6.26
C VAL A 390 -45.80 15.36 6.49
N ALA A 391 -46.58 15.48 5.41
CA ALA A 391 -48.03 15.69 5.44
C ALA A 391 -48.79 14.38 5.79
N PRO A 392 -50.01 14.43 6.35
CA PRO A 392 -50.59 13.32 7.09
C PRO A 392 -51.23 12.23 6.23
N HIS A 393 -51.00 10.98 6.65
CA HIS A 393 -51.84 9.78 6.52
C HIS A 393 -52.53 9.47 5.18
N GLY A 394 -51.86 8.69 4.33
CA GLY A 394 -52.49 7.77 3.38
C GLY A 394 -52.49 6.32 3.92
N PRO A 395 -53.43 5.45 3.52
CA PRO A 395 -53.55 4.10 4.06
C PRO A 395 -52.37 3.20 3.66
N PRO A 396 -52.02 2.20 4.49
CA PRO A 396 -50.82 1.37 4.27
C PRO A 396 -50.97 0.43 3.06
N PRO A 397 -49.90 0.19 2.29
CA PRO A 397 -49.91 -0.74 1.17
C PRO A 397 -49.95 -2.22 1.63
N PRO A 398 -50.52 -3.13 0.82
CA PRO A 398 -50.72 -4.53 1.18
C PRO A 398 -49.39 -5.29 1.32
N GLN A 399 -49.37 -6.17 2.32
CA GLN A 399 -48.26 -7.02 2.73
C GLN A 399 -47.77 -7.90 1.57
N TYR A 400 -46.45 -7.92 1.35
CA TYR A 400 -45.81 -8.85 0.43
C TYR A 400 -46.00 -10.29 0.93
N ALA A 401 -46.70 -11.07 0.11
CA ALA A 401 -46.89 -12.50 0.28
C ALA A 401 -45.53 -13.24 0.24
N SER A 402 -45.41 -14.23 1.12
CA SER A 402 -44.32 -15.19 1.17
C SER A 402 -44.16 -15.94 -0.15
N ALA A 403 -42.89 -16.16 -0.55
CA ALA A 403 -42.53 -16.92 -1.74
C ALA A 403 -43.05 -18.39 -1.66
N PRO A 404 -43.48 -18.99 -2.77
CA PRO A 404 -43.96 -20.36 -2.79
C PRO A 404 -42.82 -21.38 -2.59
N PRO A 405 -43.10 -22.56 -2.01
CA PRO A 405 -42.10 -23.61 -1.80
C PRO A 405 -41.66 -24.27 -3.12
N PRO A 406 -40.45 -24.85 -3.17
CA PRO A 406 -39.93 -25.51 -4.38
C PRO A 406 -40.72 -26.78 -4.74
N PRO A 407 -40.76 -27.17 -6.02
CA PRO A 407 -41.56 -28.30 -6.48
C PRO A 407 -41.03 -29.63 -5.95
N GLN A 408 -41.96 -30.47 -5.48
CA GLN A 408 -41.72 -31.85 -5.06
C GLN A 408 -41.54 -32.73 -6.31
N TYR A 409 -40.42 -33.42 -6.40
CA TYR A 409 -40.22 -34.49 -7.38
C TYR A 409 -40.94 -35.75 -6.92
N SER A 410 -42.04 -36.11 -7.58
CA SER A 410 -42.69 -37.41 -7.43
C SER A 410 -42.05 -38.42 -8.39
N PHE A 411 -41.43 -39.45 -7.84
CA PHE A 411 -41.05 -40.65 -8.59
C PHE A 411 -42.33 -41.33 -9.11
N SER A 412 -42.39 -41.57 -10.43
CA SER A 412 -43.37 -42.48 -11.02
C SER A 412 -42.62 -43.53 -11.83
N THR A 413 -42.62 -44.73 -11.29
CA THR A 413 -42.20 -45.99 -11.89
C THR A 413 -43.15 -46.34 -13.01
N VAL A 414 -42.67 -46.42 -14.25
CA VAL A 414 -43.39 -47.09 -15.35
C VAL A 414 -42.37 -47.82 -16.23
N LEU A 415 -42.31 -49.15 -16.08
CA LEU A 415 -41.99 -50.10 -17.16
C LEU A 415 -43.23 -50.17 -18.07
N PRO A 416 -43.12 -50.32 -19.41
CA PRO A 416 -42.83 -51.63 -20.05
C PRO A 416 -42.06 -51.46 -21.40
N CYS A 417 -41.64 -52.45 -22.20
CA CYS A 417 -41.95 -53.84 -22.48
C CYS A 417 -40.66 -54.59 -22.85
#